data_AF-A0A4Z1SMB7-F1
#
_entry.id   AF-A0A4Z1SMB7-F1
#
_cell.length_a   1.000
_cell.length_b   1.000
_cell.length_c   1.000
_cell.angle_alpha   90.00
_cell.angle_beta   90.00
_cell.angle_gamma   90.00
#
_symmetry.space_group_name_H-M   'P 1'
#
loop_
_entity.id
_entity.type
_entity.pdbx_description
1 polymer ?
#
loop_
_entity_poly.entity_id
_entity_poly.type
_entity_poly.pdbx_seq_one_letter_code
_entity_poly.pdbx_strand_id
1 'polypeptide(L)'
;MEPTTPPEALRYSLQGSTLQEETRRPDGQYVLTHSFALKDYISGKILSSCLARCREYVVVYTCITDQTGKSSSSQTVVINMCTNNISAFHSPELPPLHGASLTHVGTGLFLHGGETISEHAAYYPSGYYFSSLCTGRRFNTTYTFLFDEKKWELLETQDKPPGSAYHTASALNQNTLSIEGGGLEATYHLNTKTLRWYIGSEPNSIRKSSIPIEEEYLHHSAASPSLDSNIIRAEEDGAAGPICMRSNAAIAVMQHADRSPH
;
A
#
# COMPACT_ATOMS: atom_id res chain seq x y z
N MET A 1 -14.15 -33.70 4.63
CA MET A 1 -13.88 -33.00 3.36
C MET A 1 -12.44 -32.59 3.41
N GLU A 2 -11.61 -33.08 2.49
CA GLU A 2 -10.23 -32.59 2.41
C GLU A 2 -10.24 -31.15 1.89
N PRO A 3 -9.47 -30.23 2.49
CA PRO A 3 -9.30 -28.89 1.95
C PRO A 3 -8.51 -29.02 0.64
N THR A 4 -9.18 -28.80 -0.48
CA THR A 4 -8.54 -28.69 -1.79
C THR A 4 -7.61 -27.50 -1.78
N THR A 5 -6.30 -27.75 -1.88
CA THR A 5 -5.28 -26.71 -2.05
C THR A 5 -5.70 -25.79 -3.20
N PRO A 6 -5.73 -24.47 -3.00
CA PRO A 6 -6.15 -23.56 -4.05
C PRO A 6 -5.10 -23.63 -5.18
N PRO A 7 -5.51 -23.80 -6.44
CA PRO A 7 -4.57 -24.06 -7.51
C PRO A 7 -3.55 -22.92 -7.62
N GLU A 8 -2.26 -23.27 -7.71
CA GLU A 8 -1.15 -22.35 -8.02
C GLU A 8 -1.35 -21.61 -9.35
N ALA A 9 -2.36 -22.00 -10.13
CA ALA A 9 -2.75 -21.34 -11.36
C ALA A 9 -3.48 -20.00 -11.18
N LEU A 10 -3.99 -19.65 -9.99
CA LEU A 10 -4.76 -18.41 -9.81
C LEU A 10 -3.90 -17.25 -9.27
N ARG A 11 -3.99 -16.10 -9.95
CA ARG A 11 -3.46 -14.80 -9.51
C ARG A 11 -4.60 -13.81 -9.35
N TYR A 12 -4.48 -12.93 -8.36
CA TYR A 12 -5.39 -11.80 -8.18
C TYR A 12 -4.61 -10.49 -8.22
N SER A 13 -5.18 -9.49 -8.87
CA SER A 13 -4.60 -8.14 -8.96
C SER A 13 -5.68 -7.07 -8.86
N LEU A 14 -5.30 -5.85 -8.45
CA LEU A 14 -6.20 -4.70 -8.42
C LEU A 14 -5.85 -3.77 -9.58
N GLN A 15 -6.84 -3.48 -10.41
CA GLN A 15 -6.76 -2.42 -11.41
C GLN A 15 -7.81 -1.35 -11.06
N GLY A 16 -7.36 -0.28 -10.40
CA GLY A 16 -8.25 0.74 -9.85
C GLY A 16 -9.17 0.15 -8.78
N SER A 17 -10.49 0.25 -9.01
CA SER A 17 -11.54 -0.32 -8.14
C SER A 17 -12.01 -1.71 -8.56
N THR A 18 -11.28 -2.39 -9.44
CA THR A 18 -11.65 -3.70 -9.98
C THR A 18 -10.64 -4.73 -9.53
N LEU A 19 -11.13 -5.80 -8.90
CA LEU A 19 -10.35 -7.00 -8.63
C LEU A 19 -10.37 -7.89 -9.87
N GLN A 20 -9.21 -8.26 -10.35
CA GLN A 20 -9.00 -9.14 -11.49
C GLN A 20 -8.51 -10.49 -11.00
N GLU A 21 -9.18 -11.54 -11.45
CA GLU A 21 -8.73 -12.92 -11.29
C GLU A 21 -8.14 -13.36 -12.62
N GLU A 22 -6.93 -13.90 -12.57
CA GLU A 22 -6.21 -14.39 -13.74
C GLU A 22 -5.81 -15.83 -13.52
N THR A 23 -6.02 -16.67 -14.54
CA THR A 23 -5.63 -18.08 -14.51
C THR A 23 -4.42 -18.31 -15.40
N ARG A 24 -3.43 -19.03 -14.87
CA ARG A 24 -2.25 -19.48 -15.59
C ARG A 24 -2.62 -20.59 -16.55
N ARG A 25 -2.39 -20.35 -17.83
CA ARG A 25 -2.53 -21.34 -18.90
C ARG A 25 -1.34 -22.31 -18.93
N PRO A 26 -1.46 -23.46 -19.63
CA PRO A 26 -0.36 -24.42 -19.80
C PRO A 26 0.90 -23.83 -20.46
N ASP A 27 0.75 -22.77 -21.26
CA ASP A 27 1.85 -22.02 -21.88
C ASP A 27 2.55 -21.05 -20.90
N GLY A 28 2.10 -21.01 -19.65
CA GLY A 28 2.63 -20.16 -18.59
C GLY A 28 2.05 -18.74 -18.54
N GLN A 29 1.22 -18.33 -19.50
CA GLN A 29 0.61 -17.01 -19.51
C GLN A 29 -0.58 -16.90 -18.55
N TYR A 30 -0.68 -15.78 -17.85
CA TYR A 30 -1.87 -15.44 -17.07
C TYR A 30 -2.90 -14.76 -17.96
N VAL A 31 -4.15 -15.22 -17.90
CA VAL A 31 -5.25 -14.60 -18.62
C VAL A 31 -6.39 -14.29 -17.67
N LEU A 32 -6.93 -13.08 -17.81
CA LEU A 32 -8.10 -12.61 -17.08
C LEU A 32 -9.27 -13.57 -17.29
N THR A 33 -9.73 -14.19 -16.20
CA THR A 33 -10.88 -15.11 -16.20
C THR A 33 -12.10 -14.47 -15.59
N HIS A 34 -11.93 -13.69 -14.52
CA HIS A 34 -13.02 -12.96 -13.87
C HIS A 34 -12.61 -11.55 -13.49
N SER A 35 -13.60 -10.67 -13.40
CA SER A 35 -13.44 -9.31 -12.90
C SER A 35 -14.60 -8.97 -11.99
N PHE A 36 -14.27 -8.39 -10.83
CA PHE A 36 -15.23 -8.01 -9.81
C PHE A 36 -15.04 -6.53 -9.53
N ALA A 37 -16.08 -5.72 -9.66
CA ALA A 37 -16.00 -4.33 -9.26
C ALA A 37 -16.17 -4.27 -7.74
N LEU A 38 -15.17 -3.75 -7.02
CA LEU A 38 -15.22 -3.67 -5.56
C LEU A 38 -16.42 -2.86 -5.07
N LYS A 39 -16.82 -1.85 -5.84
CA LYS A 39 -18.00 -1.00 -5.59
C LYS A 39 -19.31 -1.77 -5.44
N ASP A 40 -19.37 -3.02 -5.92
CA ASP A 40 -20.57 -3.87 -5.80
C ASP A 40 -20.67 -4.50 -4.40
N TYR A 41 -19.58 -4.49 -3.62
CA TYR A 41 -19.47 -5.10 -2.30
C TYR A 41 -19.22 -4.10 -1.16
N ILE A 42 -18.75 -2.90 -1.49
CA ILE A 42 -18.40 -1.87 -0.52
C ILE A 42 -19.27 -0.64 -0.71
N SER A 43 -19.48 0.10 0.37
CA SER A 43 -20.24 1.36 0.34
C SER A 43 -19.30 2.55 0.36
N GLY A 44 -19.51 3.50 -0.57
CA GLY A 44 -18.78 4.77 -0.65
C GLY A 44 -17.73 4.82 -1.76
N LYS A 45 -17.00 5.94 -1.84
CA LYS A 45 -15.97 6.15 -2.86
C LYS A 45 -14.64 5.58 -2.38
N ILE A 46 -14.03 4.71 -3.20
CA ILE A 46 -12.71 4.14 -2.92
C ILE A 46 -11.64 5.21 -3.09
N LEU A 47 -10.82 5.38 -2.06
CA LEU A 47 -9.62 6.19 -2.10
C LEU A 47 -8.39 5.38 -2.51
N SER A 48 -8.24 4.21 -1.90
CA SER A 48 -7.23 3.22 -2.27
C SER A 48 -7.64 1.83 -1.82
N SER A 49 -7.02 0.82 -2.40
CA SER A 49 -7.13 -0.56 -1.93
C SER A 49 -5.80 -1.27 -2.09
N CYS A 50 -5.57 -2.26 -1.24
CA CYS A 50 -4.48 -3.21 -1.38
C CYS A 50 -5.03 -4.62 -1.12
N LEU A 51 -4.36 -5.63 -1.68
CA LEU A 51 -4.78 -7.02 -1.58
C LEU A 51 -3.61 -7.88 -1.15
N ALA A 52 -3.93 -9.01 -0.54
CA ALA A 52 -3.02 -10.13 -0.42
C ALA A 52 -3.80 -11.44 -0.47
N ARG A 53 -3.17 -12.46 -1.03
CA ARG A 53 -3.63 -13.85 -0.94
C ARG A 53 -3.02 -14.48 0.30
N CYS A 54 -3.81 -15.21 1.07
CA CYS A 54 -3.35 -16.00 2.20
C CYS A 54 -4.16 -17.29 2.25
N ARG A 55 -3.49 -18.44 2.06
CA ARG A 55 -4.13 -19.76 1.95
C ARG A 55 -5.22 -19.77 0.86
N GLU A 56 -6.44 -20.19 1.19
CA GLU A 56 -7.62 -20.17 0.33
C GLU A 56 -8.36 -18.83 0.25
N TYR A 57 -7.82 -17.78 0.86
CA TYR A 57 -8.45 -16.47 0.87
C TYR A 57 -7.71 -15.44 0.04
N VAL A 58 -8.46 -14.58 -0.64
CA VAL A 58 -8.01 -13.26 -1.07
C VAL A 58 -8.65 -12.24 -0.16
N VAL A 59 -7.83 -11.41 0.46
CA VAL A 59 -8.30 -10.33 1.33
C VAL A 59 -7.93 -9.01 0.68
N VAL A 60 -8.93 -8.15 0.53
CA VAL A 60 -8.79 -6.80 0.01
C VAL A 60 -9.14 -5.84 1.13
N TYR A 61 -8.22 -4.96 1.46
CA TYR A 61 -8.47 -3.81 2.33
C TYR A 61 -8.75 -2.59 1.47
N THR A 62 -9.76 -1.80 1.87
CA THR A 62 -10.17 -0.61 1.16
C THR A 62 -10.37 0.58 2.10
N CYS A 63 -9.72 1.70 1.77
CA CYS A 63 -9.96 3.00 2.40
C CYS A 63 -11.05 3.75 1.62
N ILE A 64 -12.07 4.21 2.33
CA ILE A 64 -13.25 4.87 1.78
C ILE A 64 -13.25 6.36 2.16
N THR A 65 -13.64 7.22 1.22
CA THR A 65 -13.87 8.64 1.51
C THR A 65 -15.32 8.94 1.90
N ASP A 66 -15.51 10.00 2.67
CA ASP A 66 -16.83 10.64 2.79
C ASP A 66 -17.15 11.49 1.54
N GLN A 67 -18.27 12.21 1.62
CA GLN A 67 -18.75 13.10 0.56
C GLN A 67 -17.81 14.29 0.29
N THR A 68 -16.97 14.67 1.25
CA THR A 68 -15.98 15.73 1.11
C THR A 68 -14.67 15.24 0.48
N GLY A 69 -14.51 13.91 0.34
CA GLY A 69 -13.29 13.27 -0.16
C GLY A 69 -12.24 12.99 0.93
N LYS A 70 -12.56 13.25 2.20
CA LYS A 70 -11.73 12.91 3.36
C LYS A 70 -11.76 11.40 3.62
N SER A 71 -10.65 10.83 4.07
CA SER A 71 -10.62 9.47 4.63
C SER A 71 -11.65 9.32 5.74
N SER A 72 -12.59 8.38 5.58
CA SER A 72 -13.77 8.26 6.45
C SER A 72 -13.89 6.90 7.13
N SER A 73 -13.79 5.81 6.37
CA SER A 73 -13.95 4.46 6.93
C SER A 73 -13.07 3.44 6.20
N SER A 74 -12.94 2.28 6.84
CA SER A 74 -12.23 1.11 6.31
C SER A 74 -13.21 -0.03 6.09
N GLN A 75 -13.07 -0.72 4.96
CA GLN A 75 -13.84 -1.90 4.63
C GLN A 75 -12.90 -3.01 4.16
N THR A 76 -13.28 -4.25 4.46
CA THR A 76 -12.52 -5.43 4.07
C THR A 76 -13.42 -6.34 3.24
N VAL A 77 -12.91 -6.81 2.11
CA VAL A 77 -13.53 -7.85 1.28
C VAL A 77 -12.69 -9.11 1.40
N VAL A 78 -13.33 -10.22 1.77
CA VAL A 78 -12.72 -11.54 1.87
C VAL A 78 -13.39 -12.46 0.88
N ILE A 79 -12.59 -13.06 0.01
CA ILE A 79 -13.02 -14.02 -1.01
C ILE A 79 -12.42 -15.37 -0.65
N ASN A 80 -13.26 -16.37 -0.44
CA ASN A 80 -12.81 -17.76 -0.34
C ASN A 80 -12.75 -18.37 -1.74
N MET A 81 -11.54 -18.62 -2.24
CA MET A 81 -11.29 -19.10 -3.60
C MET A 81 -11.78 -20.52 -3.86
N CYS A 82 -11.94 -21.34 -2.81
CA CYS A 82 -12.42 -22.71 -2.96
C CYS A 82 -13.95 -22.77 -3.11
N THR A 83 -14.67 -21.81 -2.53
CA THR A 83 -16.13 -21.79 -2.50
C THR A 83 -16.75 -20.67 -3.33
N ASN A 84 -15.93 -19.75 -3.85
CA ASN A 84 -16.35 -18.48 -4.46
C ASN A 84 -17.28 -17.64 -3.56
N ASN A 85 -17.23 -17.85 -2.24
CA ASN A 85 -17.97 -17.03 -1.30
C ASN A 85 -17.24 -15.72 -1.07
N ILE A 86 -17.97 -14.62 -1.24
CA ILE A 86 -17.49 -13.26 -1.01
C ILE A 86 -18.19 -12.70 0.23
N SER A 87 -17.42 -12.16 1.16
CA SER A 87 -17.95 -11.41 2.30
C SER A 87 -17.26 -10.06 2.40
N ALA A 88 -18.05 -9.00 2.53
CA ALA A 88 -17.56 -7.64 2.74
C ALA A 88 -18.14 -7.07 4.02
N PHE A 89 -17.33 -6.34 4.78
CA PHE A 89 -17.73 -5.77 6.06
C PHE A 89 -16.94 -4.50 6.38
N HIS A 90 -17.54 -3.66 7.23
CA HIS A 90 -16.84 -2.53 7.84
C HIS A 90 -15.78 -3.04 8.81
N SER A 91 -14.62 -2.38 8.82
CA SER A 91 -13.49 -2.71 9.69
C SER A 91 -13.25 -1.54 10.66
N PRO A 92 -14.10 -1.39 11.70
CA PRO A 92 -14.02 -0.27 12.63
C PRO A 92 -12.73 -0.24 13.47
N GLU A 93 -12.02 -1.37 13.54
CA GLU A 93 -10.74 -1.50 14.22
C GLU A 93 -9.60 -0.80 13.47
N LEU A 94 -9.79 -0.59 12.16
CA LEU A 94 -8.82 0.06 11.30
C LEU A 94 -9.14 1.55 11.14
N PRO A 95 -8.14 2.44 11.27
CA PRO A 95 -8.27 3.78 10.72
C PRO A 95 -8.45 3.70 9.18
N PRO A 96 -9.01 4.73 8.54
CA PRO A 96 -9.06 4.83 7.07
C PRO A 96 -7.68 5.19 6.52
N LEU A 97 -6.83 4.17 6.40
CA LEU A 97 -5.43 4.22 5.97
C LEU A 97 -5.34 4.20 4.44
N HIS A 98 -4.98 5.33 3.86
CA HIS A 98 -4.64 5.47 2.46
C HIS A 98 -3.17 5.09 2.21
N GLY A 99 -2.88 4.37 1.13
CA GLY A 99 -1.50 3.97 0.81
C GLY A 99 -0.88 2.96 1.80
N ALA A 100 -1.70 2.24 2.57
CA ALA A 100 -1.23 1.12 3.38
C ALA A 100 -0.87 -0.09 2.51
N SER A 101 0.06 -0.91 2.99
CA SER A 101 0.42 -2.18 2.36
C SER A 101 -0.23 -3.36 3.07
N LEU A 102 -0.56 -4.41 2.31
CA LEU A 102 -1.13 -5.64 2.82
C LEU A 102 -0.26 -6.81 2.34
N THR A 103 0.22 -7.64 3.26
CA THR A 103 1.21 -8.68 2.95
C THR A 103 0.94 -9.96 3.74
N HIS A 104 1.03 -11.10 3.06
CA HIS A 104 0.98 -12.42 3.68
C HIS A 104 2.37 -12.84 4.14
N VAL A 105 2.52 -13.19 5.41
CA VAL A 105 3.78 -13.72 5.99
C VAL A 105 3.46 -14.95 6.84
N GLY A 106 4.01 -16.10 6.46
CA GLY A 106 3.79 -17.35 7.19
C GLY A 106 2.33 -17.79 7.16
N THR A 107 1.64 -17.73 8.30
CA THR A 107 0.20 -18.00 8.40
C THR A 107 -0.65 -16.76 8.61
N GLY A 108 -0.03 -15.59 8.71
CA GLY A 108 -0.69 -14.33 9.05
C GLY A 108 -0.78 -13.38 7.87
N LEU A 109 -1.77 -12.50 7.92
CA LEU A 109 -1.91 -11.39 7.00
C LEU A 109 -1.66 -10.09 7.76
N PHE A 110 -0.84 -9.20 7.22
CA PHE A 110 -0.37 -8.00 7.90
C PHE A 110 -0.66 -6.75 7.08
N LEU A 111 -1.38 -5.79 7.67
CA LEU A 111 -1.62 -4.47 7.11
C LEU A 111 -0.68 -3.48 7.81
N HIS A 112 0.10 -2.70 7.07
CA HIS A 112 1.07 -1.78 7.66
C HIS A 112 0.98 -0.35 7.08
N GLY A 113 1.15 0.61 7.99
CA GLY A 113 1.31 2.03 7.68
C GLY A 113 0.11 2.68 7.01
N GLY A 114 0.37 3.57 6.06
CA GLY A 114 -0.62 4.41 5.40
C GLY A 114 -0.78 5.78 6.06
N GLU A 115 -1.69 6.58 5.52
CA GLU A 115 -1.98 7.94 5.99
C GLU A 115 -3.48 8.26 5.90
N THR A 116 -3.96 9.21 6.69
CA THR A 116 -5.34 9.71 6.57
C THR A 116 -5.39 10.95 5.69
N ILE A 117 -6.23 10.99 4.66
CA ILE A 117 -6.43 12.21 3.88
C ILE A 117 -7.38 13.16 4.63
N SER A 118 -6.93 14.41 4.84
CA SER A 118 -7.73 15.46 5.45
C SER A 118 -8.67 16.15 4.44
N GLU A 119 -9.68 16.84 4.93
CA GLU A 119 -10.64 17.60 4.10
C GLU A 119 -9.93 18.61 3.19
N HIS A 120 -8.88 19.27 3.68
CA HIS A 120 -8.14 20.28 2.91
C HIS A 120 -7.44 19.67 1.68
N ALA A 121 -6.97 18.43 1.78
CA ALA A 121 -6.34 17.72 0.67
C ALA A 121 -7.35 17.25 -0.38
N ALA A 122 -8.61 17.03 0.00
CA ALA A 122 -9.67 16.58 -0.89
C ALA A 122 -10.25 17.70 -1.77
N TYR A 123 -10.14 18.97 -1.35
CA TYR A 123 -10.68 20.13 -2.07
C TYR A 123 -9.87 20.58 -3.28
N TYR A 124 -8.64 20.08 -3.49
CA TYR A 124 -7.80 20.44 -4.64
C TYR A 124 -7.75 19.30 -5.66
N PRO A 125 -8.56 19.34 -6.73
CA PRO A 125 -8.51 18.33 -7.79
C PRO A 125 -7.24 18.57 -8.62
N SER A 126 -6.35 17.58 -8.63
CA SER A 126 -5.31 17.35 -9.66
C SER A 126 -4.61 18.60 -10.23
N GLY A 127 -3.49 18.99 -9.63
CA GLY A 127 -2.53 19.91 -10.26
C GLY A 127 -1.58 20.62 -9.29
N TYR A 128 -2.02 20.82 -8.04
CA TYR A 128 -1.22 21.48 -7.00
C TYR A 128 -1.10 20.57 -5.78
N TYR A 129 -0.47 19.40 -5.95
CA TYR A 129 0.12 18.72 -4.81
C TYR A 129 1.37 19.50 -4.40
N PHE A 130 1.20 20.53 -3.58
CA PHE A 130 2.32 21.01 -2.78
C PHE A 130 2.72 19.83 -1.88
N SER A 131 3.90 19.28 -2.11
CA SER A 131 4.52 18.21 -1.32
C SER A 131 4.60 18.54 0.18
N SER A 132 4.27 19.77 0.57
CA SER A 132 4.33 20.31 1.92
C SER A 132 2.98 20.64 2.59
N LEU A 133 1.82 20.57 1.91
CA LEU A 133 0.56 21.13 2.45
C LEU A 133 -0.59 20.13 2.72
N CYS A 134 -0.46 18.88 2.33
CA CYS A 134 -1.54 17.89 2.48
C CYS A 134 -1.07 16.62 3.20
N THR A 135 -0.28 16.74 4.27
CA THR A 135 0.22 15.57 4.99
C THR A 135 -0.80 15.12 6.03
N GLY A 136 -1.61 14.14 5.66
CA GLY A 136 -2.23 13.27 6.64
C GLY A 136 -1.25 12.80 7.70
N ARG A 137 -1.73 12.45 8.90
CA ARG A 137 -0.90 11.73 9.86
C ARG A 137 -0.49 10.41 9.19
N ARG A 138 0.82 10.18 9.04
CA ARG A 138 1.35 8.89 8.61
C ARG A 138 1.39 7.93 9.80
N PHE A 139 1.05 6.69 9.54
CA PHE A 139 0.98 5.63 10.54
C PHE A 139 2.18 4.70 10.40
N ASN A 140 2.61 4.14 11.52
CA ASN A 140 3.60 3.06 11.62
C ASN A 140 3.03 1.85 12.37
N THR A 141 1.70 1.79 12.49
CA THR A 141 0.98 0.69 13.12
C THR A 141 0.91 -0.49 12.19
N THR A 142 0.96 -1.69 12.76
CA THR A 142 0.78 -2.95 12.04
C THR A 142 -0.47 -3.63 12.59
N TYR A 143 -1.33 -4.13 11.71
CA TYR A 143 -2.50 -4.91 12.08
C TYR A 143 -2.37 -6.31 11.50
N THR A 144 -2.97 -7.28 12.17
CA THR A 144 -3.11 -8.64 11.63
C THR A 144 -4.58 -9.00 11.45
N PHE A 145 -4.86 -9.79 10.42
CA PHE A 145 -6.21 -10.26 10.14
C PHE A 145 -6.51 -11.58 10.82
N LEU A 146 -7.58 -11.63 11.61
CA LEU A 146 -8.07 -12.83 12.28
C LEU A 146 -9.15 -13.47 11.41
N PHE A 147 -8.80 -14.54 10.70
CA PHE A 147 -9.70 -15.19 9.73
C PHE A 147 -10.98 -15.77 10.35
N ASP A 148 -10.87 -16.37 11.54
CA ASP A 148 -12.01 -17.00 12.23
C ASP A 148 -13.07 -15.97 12.64
N GLU A 149 -12.61 -14.78 13.05
CA GLU A 149 -13.47 -13.70 13.52
C GLU A 149 -13.81 -12.68 12.44
N LYS A 150 -13.14 -12.75 11.28
CA LYS A 150 -13.20 -11.78 10.19
C LYS A 150 -13.01 -10.34 10.70
N LYS A 151 -11.98 -10.12 11.52
CA LYS A 151 -11.67 -8.80 12.09
C LYS A 151 -10.18 -8.50 12.05
N TRP A 152 -9.85 -7.23 12.22
CA TRP A 152 -8.46 -6.78 12.36
C TRP A 152 -8.09 -6.63 13.83
N GLU A 153 -6.85 -6.95 14.15
CA GLU A 153 -6.27 -6.75 15.47
C GLU A 153 -5.00 -5.90 15.36
N LEU A 154 -4.87 -4.90 16.24
CA LEU A 154 -3.64 -4.11 16.35
C LEU A 154 -2.52 -4.99 16.91
N LEU A 155 -1.44 -5.10 16.16
CA LEU A 155 -0.26 -5.85 16.57
C LEU A 155 0.70 -4.91 17.31
N GLU A 156 0.88 -5.13 18.61
CA GLU A 156 1.82 -4.36 19.40
C GLU A 156 3.26 -4.77 19.12
N THR A 157 3.94 -3.97 18.28
CA THR A 157 5.32 -4.19 17.88
C THR A 157 6.29 -3.23 18.57
N GLN A 158 7.55 -3.66 18.71
CA GLN A 158 8.65 -2.87 19.29
C GLN A 158 9.53 -2.25 18.19
N ASP A 159 10.20 -1.14 18.51
CA ASP A 159 11.15 -0.44 17.63
C ASP A 159 10.55 0.00 16.27
N LYS A 160 9.27 0.40 16.29
CA LYS A 160 8.47 0.75 15.11
C LYS A 160 9.23 1.71 14.16
N PRO A 161 9.17 1.49 12.84
CA PRO A 161 9.69 2.45 11.87
C PRO A 161 8.99 3.81 11.99
N PRO A 162 9.54 4.88 11.39
CA PRO A 162 8.79 6.12 11.17
C PRO A 162 7.47 5.85 10.42
N GLY A 163 6.47 6.70 10.62
CA GLY A 163 5.21 6.61 9.89
C GLY A 163 5.43 6.76 8.38
N SER A 164 4.89 5.84 7.59
CA SER A 164 5.09 5.78 6.13
C SER A 164 3.80 5.39 5.40
N ALA A 165 3.71 5.80 4.12
CA ALA A 165 2.60 5.46 3.22
C ALA A 165 3.16 5.26 1.81
N TYR A 166 2.50 4.43 0.99
CA TYR A 166 2.94 4.04 -0.35
C TYR A 166 4.36 3.44 -0.37
N HIS A 167 4.74 2.77 0.70
CA HIS A 167 5.91 1.90 0.73
C HIS A 167 5.58 0.60 -0.01
N THR A 168 6.60 -0.08 -0.52
CA THR A 168 6.47 -1.47 -0.94
C THR A 168 6.58 -2.36 0.29
N ALA A 169 5.90 -3.51 0.25
CA ALA A 169 5.97 -4.50 1.31
C ALA A 169 6.03 -5.91 0.72
N SER A 170 6.81 -6.79 1.35
CA SER A 170 7.00 -8.17 0.90
C SER A 170 7.34 -9.10 2.06
N ALA A 171 7.07 -10.39 1.89
CA ALA A 171 7.57 -11.42 2.79
C ALA A 171 9.02 -11.75 2.43
N LEU A 172 9.98 -11.45 3.31
CA LEU A 172 11.37 -11.86 3.09
C LEU A 172 11.57 -13.35 3.35
N ASN A 173 10.80 -13.89 4.31
CA ASN A 173 10.72 -15.31 4.63
C ASN A 173 9.40 -15.55 5.39
N GLN A 174 9.16 -16.79 5.83
CA GLN A 174 7.94 -17.19 6.53
C GLN A 174 7.64 -16.41 7.83
N ASN A 175 8.61 -15.67 8.37
CA ASN A 175 8.45 -14.95 9.63
C ASN A 175 8.80 -13.46 9.54
N THR A 176 9.13 -12.95 8.35
CA THR A 176 9.68 -11.59 8.21
C THR A 176 8.90 -10.79 7.19
N LEU A 177 8.22 -9.73 7.64
CA LEU A 177 7.68 -8.68 6.79
C LEU A 177 8.77 -7.66 6.51
N SER A 178 8.96 -7.28 5.26
CA SER A 178 9.89 -6.25 4.81
C SER A 178 9.11 -5.07 4.25
N ILE A 179 9.51 -3.84 4.56
CA ILE A 179 8.95 -2.61 3.97
C ILE A 179 10.08 -1.66 3.53
N GLU A 180 9.88 -0.96 2.42
CA GLU A 180 10.82 0.06 1.93
C GLU A 180 10.14 1.15 1.10
N GLY A 181 10.80 2.30 0.97
CA GLY A 181 10.22 3.47 0.29
C GLY A 181 9.17 4.19 1.14
N GLY A 182 8.24 4.92 0.51
CA GLY A 182 7.16 5.62 1.23
C GLY A 182 7.60 6.67 2.24
N GLY A 183 8.81 7.24 2.06
CA GLY A 183 9.44 8.19 2.97
C GLY A 183 10.31 7.57 4.08
N LEU A 184 10.54 6.25 4.04
CA LEU A 184 11.49 5.57 4.91
C LEU A 184 12.93 5.76 4.40
N GLU A 185 13.87 5.98 5.32
CA GLU A 185 15.31 6.18 5.00
C GLU A 185 16.07 4.86 4.76
N ALA A 186 15.45 3.73 5.10
CA ALA A 186 16.03 2.39 4.97
C ALA A 186 14.92 1.35 4.78
N THR A 187 15.32 0.13 4.44
CA THR A 187 14.43 -1.05 4.50
C THR A 187 14.27 -1.50 5.94
N TYR A 188 13.03 -1.67 6.39
CA TYR A 188 12.69 -2.13 7.73
C TYR A 188 12.10 -3.53 7.67
N HIS A 189 12.45 -4.35 8.65
CA HIS A 189 11.98 -5.72 8.76
C HIS A 189 11.29 -5.95 10.09
N LEU A 190 10.10 -6.53 10.08
CA LEU A 190 9.40 -7.02 11.26
C LEU A 190 9.56 -8.52 11.36
N ASN A 191 10.22 -9.00 12.41
CA ASN A 191 10.12 -10.41 12.78
C ASN A 191 8.77 -10.64 13.47
N THR A 192 7.88 -11.36 12.80
CA THR A 192 6.49 -11.63 13.22
C THR A 192 6.37 -12.58 14.42
N LYS A 193 7.45 -13.25 14.84
CA LYS A 193 7.48 -14.09 16.06
C LYS A 193 7.84 -13.29 17.30
N THR A 194 8.80 -12.38 17.17
CA THR A 194 9.30 -11.54 18.26
C THR A 194 8.60 -10.18 18.33
N LEU A 195 7.83 -9.83 17.30
CA LEU A 195 7.13 -8.56 17.13
C LEU A 195 8.07 -7.35 17.21
N ARG A 196 9.31 -7.52 16.74
CA ARG A 196 10.34 -6.49 16.79
C ARG A 196 10.76 -6.07 15.38
N TRP A 197 10.79 -4.76 15.16
CA TRP A 197 11.33 -4.17 13.95
C TRP A 197 12.85 -4.00 14.04
N TYR A 198 13.54 -4.12 12.90
CA TYR A 198 14.98 -3.87 12.78
C TYR A 198 15.34 -3.43 11.35
N ILE A 199 16.55 -2.86 11.20
CA ILE A 199 17.13 -2.47 9.91
C ILE A 199 18.26 -3.46 9.57
N GLY A 200 18.34 -3.91 8.32
CA GLY A 200 19.40 -4.81 7.85
C GLY A 200 19.17 -6.28 8.18
N SER A 201 20.23 -7.04 8.47
CA SER A 201 20.12 -8.49 8.76
C SER A 201 19.56 -8.78 10.15
N GLU A 202 18.79 -9.87 10.28
CA GLU A 202 18.12 -10.25 11.53
C GLU A 202 19.11 -10.34 12.72
N PRO A 203 18.83 -9.64 13.84
CA PRO A 203 19.79 -9.47 14.94
C PRO A 203 20.16 -10.77 15.69
N ASN A 204 19.48 -11.90 15.43
CA ASN A 204 19.73 -13.18 16.10
C ASN A 204 20.00 -14.37 15.15
N SER A 205 20.46 -14.13 13.92
CA SER A 205 20.83 -15.23 13.02
C SER A 205 22.15 -15.91 13.43
N ILE A 206 22.10 -16.78 14.44
CA ILE A 206 23.04 -17.91 14.51
C ILE A 206 22.71 -18.77 13.29
N ARG A 207 23.50 -18.60 12.22
CA ARG A 207 23.35 -19.27 10.94
C ARG A 207 23.26 -20.79 11.13
N LYS A 208 22.12 -21.38 10.75
CA LYS A 208 22.09 -22.72 10.16
C LYS A 208 21.59 -22.59 8.74
N SER A 209 22.41 -23.06 7.80
CA SER A 209 22.24 -22.84 6.38
C SER A 209 21.15 -23.69 5.75
N SER A 210 20.80 -23.24 4.54
CA SER A 210 20.39 -23.96 3.33
C SER A 210 18.98 -24.54 3.26
N ILE A 211 18.09 -23.77 2.62
CA ILE A 211 17.17 -24.21 1.57
C ILE A 211 17.08 -23.06 0.53
N PRO A 212 17.15 -23.30 -0.79
CA PRO A 212 16.88 -22.27 -1.78
C PRO A 212 15.38 -21.96 -1.75
N ILE A 213 15.03 -20.70 -1.54
CA ILE A 213 13.66 -20.20 -1.71
C ILE A 213 13.57 -19.74 -3.17
N GLU A 214 12.66 -20.35 -3.93
CA GLU A 214 12.27 -19.87 -5.26
C GLU A 214 11.72 -18.45 -5.15
N GLU A 215 12.13 -17.57 -6.06
CA GLU A 215 11.76 -16.16 -6.11
C GLU A 215 10.23 -16.00 -6.25
N GLU A 216 9.54 -15.75 -5.14
CA GLU A 216 8.14 -15.33 -5.16
C GLU A 216 8.07 -13.83 -5.45
N TYR A 217 7.75 -13.56 -6.71
CA TYR A 217 7.45 -12.32 -7.41
C TYR A 217 7.15 -11.04 -6.59
N LEU A 218 7.89 -9.99 -6.93
CA LEU A 218 7.66 -8.59 -6.58
C LEU A 218 6.21 -8.15 -6.92
N HIS A 219 5.45 -7.77 -5.89
CA HIS A 219 4.25 -6.96 -6.06
C HIS A 219 4.64 -5.52 -6.42
N HIS A 220 4.57 -5.18 -7.71
CA HIS A 220 4.57 -3.79 -8.15
C HIS A 220 3.21 -3.15 -7.82
N SER A 221 3.16 -2.40 -6.72
CA SER A 221 2.07 -1.47 -6.46
C SER A 221 2.58 -0.04 -6.65
N ALA A 222 2.60 0.42 -7.89
CA ALA A 222 2.45 1.83 -8.27
C ALA A 222 2.48 1.93 -9.81
N ALA A 223 1.38 2.34 -10.41
CA ALA A 223 1.44 3.06 -11.66
C ALA A 223 2.12 4.41 -11.38
N SER A 224 3.41 4.51 -11.68
CA SER A 224 4.04 5.80 -11.96
C SER A 224 3.45 6.30 -13.29
N PRO A 225 2.97 7.55 -13.40
CA PRO A 225 2.63 8.10 -14.71
C PRO A 225 3.93 8.27 -15.50
N SER A 226 4.07 7.53 -16.60
CA SER A 226 5.12 7.80 -17.58
C SER A 226 4.87 9.20 -18.16
N LEU A 227 5.88 10.06 -18.06
CA LEU A 227 5.98 11.29 -18.84
C LEU A 227 6.27 10.91 -20.29
N ASP A 228 5.24 10.51 -21.03
CA ASP A 228 5.29 10.52 -22.48
C ASP A 228 4.78 11.87 -22.99
N SER A 229 5.75 12.67 -23.41
CA SER A 229 5.59 13.86 -24.22
C SER A 229 4.84 13.52 -25.50
N ASN A 230 3.55 13.83 -25.57
CA ASN A 230 2.87 14.08 -26.84
C ASN A 230 2.23 15.45 -26.80
N ILE A 231 2.92 16.35 -27.49
CA ILE A 231 2.46 17.64 -27.95
C ILE A 231 1.15 17.43 -28.72
N ILE A 232 0.04 17.89 -28.16
CA ILE A 232 -1.15 18.23 -28.95
C ILE A 232 -1.32 19.74 -28.82
N ARG A 233 -1.14 20.41 -29.95
CA ARG A 233 -1.35 21.85 -30.13
C ARG A 233 -2.78 22.19 -29.73
N ALA A 234 -2.93 23.11 -28.77
CA ALA A 234 -4.17 23.85 -28.62
C ALA A 234 -4.19 24.92 -29.72
N GLU A 235 -5.20 24.85 -30.59
CA GLU A 235 -5.57 25.97 -31.43
C GLU A 235 -6.12 27.10 -30.56
N GLU A 236 -5.71 28.31 -30.93
CA GLU A 236 -5.96 29.58 -30.27
C GLU A 236 -7.46 29.91 -30.23
N ASP A 237 -7.96 30.39 -29.09
CA ASP A 237 -8.80 31.59 -29.09
C ASP A 237 -8.86 32.25 -27.70
N GLY A 238 -8.16 33.38 -27.62
CA GLY A 238 -8.49 34.60 -26.86
C GLY A 238 -8.97 34.54 -25.40
N ALA A 239 -8.06 34.84 -24.46
CA ALA A 239 -8.18 35.99 -23.54
C ALA A 239 -6.95 36.09 -22.63
N ALA A 240 -6.49 37.32 -22.41
CA ALA A 240 -5.16 37.68 -21.93
C ALA A 240 -4.96 37.64 -20.40
N GLY A 241 -3.73 37.31 -19.98
CA GLY A 241 -3.01 37.92 -18.85
C GLY A 241 -2.55 36.98 -17.72
N PRO A 242 -1.53 37.35 -16.92
CA PRO A 242 -0.27 37.98 -17.26
C PRO A 242 0.92 37.00 -17.13
N ILE A 243 2.00 37.33 -17.85
CA ILE A 243 3.32 36.71 -17.75
C ILE A 243 3.93 37.12 -16.40
N CYS A 244 4.32 36.16 -15.56
CA CYS A 244 5.21 36.44 -14.42
C CYS A 244 6.35 35.41 -14.33
N MET A 245 7.53 35.99 -14.55
CA MET A 245 8.92 35.57 -14.44
C MET A 245 9.27 34.20 -13.83
N ARG A 246 10.05 33.46 -14.62
CA ARG A 246 11.03 32.47 -14.14
C ARG A 246 11.93 33.14 -13.10
N SER A 247 12.03 32.57 -11.91
CA SER A 247 13.14 32.80 -10.99
C SER A 247 13.79 31.47 -10.63
N ASN A 248 15.01 31.30 -11.11
CA ASN A 248 15.99 30.39 -10.52
C ASN A 248 16.45 31.03 -9.21
N ALA A 249 16.37 30.31 -8.09
CA ALA A 249 17.19 30.55 -6.91
C ALA A 249 17.28 29.21 -6.16
N ALA A 250 18.39 28.49 -6.26
CA ALA A 250 19.66 28.74 -5.59
C ALA A 250 19.64 28.27 -4.12
N ILE A 251 20.57 27.34 -3.88
CA ILE A 251 20.95 26.70 -2.64
C ILE A 251 21.32 27.75 -1.59
N ALA A 252 20.82 27.59 -0.36
CA ALA A 252 21.33 28.28 0.82
C ALA A 252 21.75 27.24 1.87
N VAL A 253 23.08 27.08 1.99
CA VAL A 253 23.73 26.42 3.14
C VAL A 253 23.93 27.50 4.20
N MET A 254 23.34 27.31 5.39
CA MET A 254 23.68 28.09 6.58
C MET A 254 24.82 27.39 7.34
N GLN A 255 26.00 28.01 7.36
CA GLN A 255 27.01 27.78 8.39
C GLN A 255 26.97 28.96 9.36
N HIS A 256 27.00 28.63 10.65
CA HIS A 256 27.02 29.57 11.77
C HIS A 256 28.45 29.82 12.26
N ALA A 257 28.65 31.05 12.74
CA ALA A 257 29.72 31.55 13.63
C ALA A 257 31.12 31.69 12.99
N ASP A 258 31.86 32.78 13.18
CA ASP A 258 32.17 33.39 14.48
C ASP A 258 32.47 34.90 14.43
N ARG A 259 32.35 35.53 15.60
CA ARG A 259 32.50 36.97 15.84
C ARG A 259 33.97 37.40 15.98
N SER A 260 34.32 38.52 15.31
CA SER A 260 35.12 39.70 15.78
C SER A 260 36.52 39.50 16.39
N PRO A 261 37.31 40.56 16.70
CA PRO A 261 37.31 41.96 16.21
C PRO A 261 38.70 42.40 15.69
N HIS A 262 38.73 43.47 14.89
CA HIS A 262 39.40 44.75 15.20
C HIS A 262 39.23 45.73 14.03
#